data_AF-A0A538G3Z2-F1
#
_entry.id   AF-A0A538G3Z2-F1
#
_cell.length_a   1.000
_cell.length_b   1.000
_cell.length_c   1.000
_cell.angle_alpha   90.00
_cell.angle_beta   90.00
_cell.angle_gamma   90.00
#
_symmetry.space_group_name_H-M   'P 1'
#
loop_
_entity.id
_entity.type
_entity.pdbx_description
1 polymer ?
#
loop_
_entity_poly.entity_id
_entity_poly.type
_entity_poly.pdbx_seq_one_letter_code
_entity_poly.pdbx_strand_id
1 'polypeptide(L)'
;MIVSELLGLTSEATGFGHELMELLKPYQGDTALASSFWLVWSHSSHGLDEELRELVERAPEGRWKEIALASLDHDFSRAADLWLLSGSPTWEAFLRVRAAEELIETGHRVEGEIELQKAISFYRTVGATFFIQRGEQLLARSA
;
A
#
# COMPACT_ATOMS: atom_id res chain seq x y z
N MET A 1 0.23 4.38 -10.33
CA MET A 1 1.41 4.21 -11.22
C MET A 1 2.70 4.56 -10.51
N ILE A 2 3.49 3.54 -10.18
CA ILE A 2 4.81 3.61 -9.53
C ILE A 2 5.91 3.46 -10.59
N VAL A 3 7.14 3.86 -10.27
CA VAL A 3 8.30 3.87 -11.19
C VAL A 3 8.52 2.53 -11.91
N SER A 4 8.25 1.39 -11.28
CA SER A 4 8.37 0.07 -11.92
C SER A 4 7.38 -0.17 -13.06
N GLU A 5 6.13 0.30 -12.91
CA GLU A 5 5.09 0.23 -13.95
C GLU A 5 5.38 1.21 -15.09
N LEU A 6 5.92 2.38 -14.75
CA LEU A 6 6.37 3.38 -15.73
C LEU A 6 7.56 2.91 -16.58
N LEU A 7 8.37 1.98 -16.06
CA LEU A 7 9.57 1.45 -16.73
C LEU A 7 9.35 0.08 -17.37
N GLY A 8 8.16 -0.53 -17.23
CA GLY A 8 7.86 -1.85 -17.80
C GLY A 8 8.66 -3.00 -17.16
N LEU A 9 9.20 -2.81 -15.95
CA LEU A 9 10.06 -3.79 -15.26
C LEU A 9 9.28 -4.78 -14.39
N THR A 10 8.02 -5.05 -14.75
CA THR A 10 7.09 -5.83 -13.92
C THR A 10 7.59 -7.26 -13.69
N SER A 11 8.22 -7.89 -14.68
CA SER A 11 8.80 -9.24 -14.55
C SER A 11 10.00 -9.28 -13.61
N GLU A 12 10.86 -8.26 -13.62
CA GLU A 12 12.01 -8.16 -12.71
C GLU A 12 11.54 -7.89 -11.28
N ALA A 13 10.53 -7.02 -11.11
CA ALA A 13 9.92 -6.77 -9.81
C ALA A 13 9.30 -8.02 -9.18
N THR A 14 8.64 -8.87 -9.99
CA THR A 14 8.12 -10.17 -9.54
C THR A 14 9.25 -11.14 -9.17
N GLY A 15 10.33 -11.19 -9.97
CA GLY A 15 11.53 -11.99 -9.66
C GLY A 15 12.15 -11.63 -8.31
N PHE A 16 12.35 -10.33 -8.04
CA PHE A 16 12.82 -9.85 -6.74
C PHE A 16 11.84 -10.14 -5.60
N GLY A 17 10.54 -10.18 -5.88
CA GLY A 17 9.53 -10.59 -4.92
C GLY A 17 9.75 -12.02 -4.41
N HIS A 18 9.98 -12.97 -5.32
CA HIS A 18 10.28 -14.36 -4.93
C HIS A 18 11.59 -14.47 -4.14
N GLU A 19 12.65 -13.78 -4.56
CA GLU A 19 13.94 -13.79 -3.84
C GLU A 19 13.81 -13.24 -2.41
N LEU A 20 13.04 -12.16 -2.23
CA LEU A 20 12.73 -11.62 -0.91
C LEU A 20 11.95 -12.64 -0.06
N MET A 21 10.98 -13.36 -0.65
CA MET A 21 10.20 -14.36 0.08
C MET A 21 11.04 -15.55 0.54
N GLU A 22 11.91 -16.06 -0.32
CA GLU A 22 12.88 -17.11 0.06
C GLU A 22 13.78 -16.67 1.21
N LEU A 23 14.24 -15.41 1.19
CA LEU A 23 15.06 -14.85 2.26
C LEU A 23 14.30 -14.71 3.58
N LEU A 24 13.00 -14.42 3.54
CA LEU A 24 12.18 -14.18 4.73
C LEU A 24 11.66 -15.46 5.39
N LYS A 25 11.55 -16.58 4.66
CA LYS A 25 11.08 -17.89 5.19
C LYS A 25 11.69 -18.29 6.55
N PRO A 26 13.00 -18.12 6.81
CA PRO A 26 13.61 -18.44 8.10
C PRO A 26 13.31 -17.43 9.22
N TYR A 27 12.87 -16.21 8.90
CA TYR A 27 12.76 -15.07 9.82
C TYR A 27 11.30 -14.63 9.99
N GLN A 28 10.50 -15.49 10.62
CA GLN A 28 9.05 -15.28 10.80
C GLN A 28 8.69 -13.96 11.52
N GLY A 29 9.55 -13.46 12.42
CA GLY A 29 9.36 -12.19 13.11
C GLY A 29 9.49 -10.96 12.20
N ASP A 30 10.41 -11.01 11.24
CA ASP A 30 10.69 -9.89 10.32
C ASP A 30 9.86 -9.97 9.03
N THR A 31 9.30 -11.14 8.75
CA THR A 31 8.48 -11.41 7.57
C THR A 31 7.31 -10.44 7.45
N ALA A 32 6.51 -10.26 8.51
CA ALA A 32 5.36 -9.36 8.47
C ALA A 32 5.75 -7.89 8.25
N LEU A 33 6.86 -7.45 8.87
CA LEU A 33 7.38 -6.10 8.69
C LEU A 33 7.84 -5.89 7.25
N ALA A 34 8.73 -6.72 6.73
CA ALA A 34 9.25 -6.60 5.38
C ALA A 34 8.13 -6.70 4.31
N SER A 35 7.18 -7.61 4.53
CA SER A 35 6.00 -7.78 3.67
C SER A 35 5.12 -6.54 3.64
N SER A 36 4.90 -5.90 4.79
CA SER A 36 4.07 -4.69 4.88
C SER A 36 4.63 -3.54 4.03
N PHE A 37 5.96 -3.35 4.00
CA PHE A 37 6.59 -2.33 3.15
C PHE A 37 6.53 -2.68 1.67
N TRP A 38 6.72 -3.97 1.34
CA TRP A 38 6.65 -4.43 -0.05
C TRP A 38 5.24 -4.26 -0.61
N LEU A 39 4.21 -4.67 0.15
CA LEU A 39 2.80 -4.59 -0.23
C LEU A 39 2.31 -3.16 -0.39
N VAL A 40 2.82 -2.23 0.41
CA VAL A 40 2.52 -0.81 0.23
C VAL A 40 3.01 -0.33 -1.15
N TRP A 41 4.15 -0.83 -1.64
CA TRP A 41 4.81 -0.34 -2.85
C TRP A 41 4.49 -1.13 -4.13
N SER A 42 4.07 -2.38 -4.06
CA SER A 42 3.69 -3.15 -5.24
C SER A 42 2.19 -2.98 -5.55
N HIS A 43 1.89 -2.44 -6.73
CA HIS A 43 0.57 -2.61 -7.36
C HIS A 43 0.48 -4.00 -8.01
N SER A 44 1.62 -4.56 -8.39
CA SER A 44 1.76 -5.79 -9.17
C SER A 44 2.21 -6.96 -8.30
N SER A 45 1.46 -7.27 -7.24
CA SER A 45 1.66 -8.51 -6.49
C SER A 45 1.16 -9.75 -7.24
N HIS A 46 0.59 -9.56 -8.43
CA HIS A 46 -0.03 -10.61 -9.22
C HIS A 46 0.85 -11.87 -9.31
N GLY A 47 0.45 -12.91 -8.59
CA GLY A 47 1.12 -14.22 -8.51
C GLY A 47 1.82 -14.52 -7.19
N LEU A 48 2.02 -13.54 -6.30
CA LEU A 48 2.69 -13.69 -5.01
C LEU A 48 1.75 -13.60 -3.80
N ASP A 49 0.51 -13.14 -3.99
CA ASP A 49 -0.42 -12.84 -2.89
C ASP A 49 -0.69 -14.04 -1.99
N GLU A 50 -0.85 -15.24 -2.56
CA GLU A 50 -1.12 -16.46 -1.78
C GLU A 50 0.11 -16.91 -0.98
N GLU A 51 1.29 -16.97 -1.61
CA GLU A 51 2.53 -17.33 -0.91
C GLU A 51 2.86 -16.31 0.20
N LEU A 52 2.66 -15.03 -0.09
CA LEU A 52 2.87 -13.94 0.85
C LEU A 52 1.87 -14.00 2.00
N ARG A 53 0.59 -14.29 1.73
CA ARG A 53 -0.43 -14.50 2.76
C ARG A 53 -0.05 -15.63 3.69
N GLU A 54 0.33 -16.79 3.15
CA GLU A 54 0.75 -17.93 3.99
C GLU A 54 1.94 -17.57 4.90
N LEU A 55 2.90 -16.79 4.40
CA LEU A 55 4.06 -16.35 5.19
C LEU A 55 3.66 -15.37 6.28
N VAL A 56 2.80 -14.40 5.97
CA VAL A 56 2.28 -13.42 6.94
C VAL A 56 1.40 -14.09 8.00
N GLU A 57 0.59 -15.08 7.65
CA GLU A 57 -0.24 -15.83 8.59
C GLU A 57 0.57 -16.59 9.64
N ARG A 58 1.77 -17.07 9.26
CA ARG A 58 2.72 -17.75 10.17
C ARG A 58 3.53 -16.77 11.02
N ALA A 59 3.53 -15.47 10.71
CA ALA A 59 4.22 -14.47 11.50
C ALA A 59 3.54 -14.26 12.87
N PRO A 60 4.29 -13.83 13.91
CA PRO A 60 3.73 -13.49 15.20
C PRO A 60 2.61 -12.45 15.11
N GLU A 61 1.65 -12.53 16.02
CA GLU A 61 0.57 -11.54 16.13
C GLU A 61 1.11 -10.13 16.39
N GLY A 62 0.41 -9.13 15.86
CA GLY A 62 0.69 -7.73 16.09
C GLY A 62 0.48 -6.86 14.85
N ARG A 63 0.73 -5.56 15.04
CA ARG A 63 0.40 -4.51 14.06
C ARG A 63 0.96 -4.75 12.66
N TRP A 64 2.17 -5.28 12.53
CA TRP A 64 2.78 -5.53 11.21
C TRP A 64 2.07 -6.63 10.43
N LYS A 65 1.63 -7.69 11.13
CA LYS A 65 0.80 -8.75 10.54
C LYS A 65 -0.54 -8.18 10.09
N GLU A 66 -1.19 -7.39 10.94
CA GLU A 66 -2.47 -6.74 10.62
C GLU A 66 -2.37 -5.83 9.40
N ILE A 67 -1.30 -5.03 9.30
CA ILE A 67 -1.05 -4.14 8.15
C ILE A 67 -0.85 -4.95 6.87
N ALA A 68 -0.03 -6.01 6.93
CA ALA A 68 0.24 -6.85 5.78
C ALA A 68 -1.02 -7.57 5.28
N LEU A 69 -1.82 -8.14 6.19
CA LEU A 69 -3.10 -8.78 5.83
C LEU A 69 -4.10 -7.78 5.26
N ALA A 70 -4.28 -6.60 5.87
CA ALA A 70 -5.16 -5.56 5.33
C ALA A 70 -4.74 -5.13 3.91
N SER A 71 -3.43 -5.06 3.65
CA SER A 71 -2.90 -4.73 2.33
C SER A 71 -3.12 -5.86 1.31
N LEU A 72 -3.00 -7.13 1.72
CA LEU A 72 -3.31 -8.31 0.89
C LEU A 72 -4.80 -8.47 0.60
N ASP A 73 -5.66 -7.99 1.51
CA ASP A 73 -7.12 -7.98 1.35
C ASP A 73 -7.60 -6.78 0.51
N HIS A 74 -6.68 -5.93 0.02
CA HIS A 74 -6.97 -4.68 -0.67
C HIS A 74 -7.77 -3.66 0.18
N ASP A 75 -7.84 -3.85 1.50
CA ASP A 75 -8.41 -2.89 2.43
C ASP A 75 -7.37 -1.81 2.78
N PHE A 76 -7.04 -0.99 1.76
CA PHE A 76 -6.01 0.04 1.89
C PHE A 76 -6.42 1.17 2.85
N SER A 77 -7.72 1.39 3.06
CA SER A 77 -8.22 2.32 4.07
C SER A 77 -7.84 1.84 5.48
N ARG A 78 -8.08 0.56 5.78
CA ARG A 78 -7.67 -0.03 7.07
C ARG A 78 -6.15 -0.10 7.21
N ALA A 79 -5.44 -0.47 6.15
CA ALA A 79 -3.99 -0.47 6.18
C ALA A 79 -3.43 0.93 6.50
N ALA A 80 -4.00 1.99 5.92
CA ALA A 80 -3.62 3.37 6.22
C ALA A 80 -3.85 3.73 7.70
N ASP A 81 -5.00 3.38 8.27
CA ASP A 81 -5.30 3.60 9.70
C ASP A 81 -4.25 2.93 10.60
N LEU A 82 -3.88 1.69 10.29
CA LEU A 82 -2.88 0.93 11.05
C LEU A 82 -1.46 1.53 10.94
N TRP A 83 -1.10 2.07 9.78
CA TRP A 83 0.17 2.79 9.61
C TRP A 83 0.24 4.09 10.41
N LEU A 84 -0.87 4.84 10.46
CA LEU A 84 -0.98 6.02 11.32
C LEU A 84 -0.83 5.65 12.80
N LEU A 85 -1.53 4.61 13.26
CA LEU A 85 -1.40 4.09 14.62
C LEU A 85 0.01 3.57 14.93
N SER A 86 0.76 3.20 13.90
CA SER A 86 2.16 2.79 13.99
C SER A 86 3.14 3.96 13.92
N GLY A 87 2.64 5.21 13.88
CA GLY A 87 3.44 6.43 13.93
C GLY A 87 4.04 6.84 12.59
N SER A 88 3.52 6.33 11.47
CA SER A 88 3.99 6.71 10.14
C SER A 88 2.91 7.41 9.31
N PRO A 89 2.78 8.74 9.46
CA PRO A 89 1.81 9.51 8.67
C PRO A 89 2.18 9.57 7.18
N THR A 90 3.46 9.33 6.83
CA THR A 90 3.90 9.23 5.43
C THR A 90 3.31 8.00 4.73
N TRP A 91 3.35 6.83 5.39
CA TRP A 91 2.78 5.60 4.83
C TRP A 91 1.26 5.59 4.87
N GLU A 92 0.66 6.20 5.91
CA GLU A 92 -0.77 6.48 5.91
C GLU A 92 -1.15 7.24 4.62
N ALA A 93 -0.59 8.44 4.40
CA ALA A 93 -0.97 9.29 3.28
C ALA A 93 -0.78 8.60 1.92
N PHE A 94 0.26 7.77 1.79
CA PHE A 94 0.47 6.98 0.58
C PHE A 94 -0.65 5.96 0.34
N LEU A 95 -1.01 5.19 1.36
CA LEU A 95 -2.09 4.19 1.26
C LEU A 95 -3.47 4.83 1.10
N ARG A 96 -3.69 6.03 1.66
CA ARG A 96 -4.92 6.82 1.42
C ARG A 96 -5.13 7.14 -0.06
N VAL A 97 -4.06 7.46 -0.79
CA VAL A 97 -4.15 7.67 -2.24
C VAL A 97 -4.52 6.37 -2.96
N ARG A 98 -3.91 5.25 -2.58
CA ARG A 98 -4.21 3.94 -3.17
C ARG A 98 -5.65 3.49 -2.89
N ALA A 99 -6.10 3.64 -1.65
CA ALA A 99 -7.49 3.38 -1.24
C ALA A 99 -8.47 4.20 -2.08
N ALA A 100 -8.17 5.47 -2.30
CA ALA A 100 -9.01 6.32 -3.11
C ALA A 100 -9.05 5.92 -4.59
N GLU A 101 -7.92 5.55 -5.18
CA GLU A 101 -7.85 5.05 -6.56
C GLU A 101 -8.79 3.84 -6.72
N GLU A 102 -8.70 2.85 -5.82
CA GLU A 102 -9.55 1.65 -5.87
C GLU A 102 -11.03 1.93 -5.57
N LEU A 103 -11.33 2.77 -4.57
CA LEU A 103 -12.71 3.14 -4.24
C LEU A 103 -13.38 3.87 -5.41
N ILE A 104 -12.67 4.80 -6.06
CA ILE A 104 -13.21 5.51 -7.23
C ILE A 104 -13.42 4.55 -8.41
N GLU A 105 -12.45 3.67 -8.69
CA GLU A 105 -12.55 2.68 -9.77
C GLU A 105 -13.70 1.69 -9.56
N THR A 106 -14.00 1.32 -8.30
CA THR A 106 -15.10 0.41 -7.95
C THR A 106 -16.45 1.10 -7.74
N GLY A 107 -16.54 2.42 -7.93
CA GLY A 107 -17.79 3.20 -7.86
C GLY A 107 -18.12 3.79 -6.49
N HIS A 108 -17.28 3.58 -5.47
CA HIS A 108 -17.39 4.18 -4.14
C HIS A 108 -16.75 5.57 -4.09
N ARG A 109 -17.29 6.44 -4.94
CA ARG A 109 -16.69 7.75 -5.25
C ARG A 109 -16.52 8.63 -4.01
N VAL A 110 -17.55 8.75 -3.18
CA VAL A 110 -17.56 9.66 -2.01
C VAL A 110 -16.51 9.22 -0.99
N GLU A 111 -16.42 7.93 -0.75
CA GLU A 111 -15.43 7.32 0.13
C GLU A 111 -14.01 7.58 -0.40
N GLY A 112 -13.79 7.40 -1.70
CA GLY A 112 -12.49 7.69 -2.31
C GLY A 112 -12.08 9.16 -2.21
N GLU A 113 -13.01 10.10 -2.37
CA GLU A 113 -12.72 11.52 -2.16
C GLU A 113 -12.32 11.84 -0.72
N ILE A 114 -12.96 11.20 0.27
CA ILE A 114 -12.60 11.35 1.70
C ILE A 114 -11.16 10.88 1.94
N GLU A 115 -10.77 9.73 1.38
CA GLU A 115 -9.41 9.22 1.50
C GLU A 115 -8.38 10.17 0.83
N LEU A 116 -8.68 10.73 -0.35
CA LEU A 116 -7.83 11.74 -1.00
C LEU A 116 -7.67 13.00 -0.16
N GLN A 117 -8.73 13.49 0.47
CA GLN A 117 -8.67 14.68 1.31
C GLN A 117 -7.73 14.47 2.51
N LYS A 118 -7.77 13.29 3.15
CA LYS A 118 -6.83 12.93 4.24
C LYS A 118 -5.38 12.97 3.75
N ALA A 119 -5.10 12.34 2.61
CA ALA A 119 -3.76 12.32 2.00
C ALA A 119 -3.25 13.73 1.67
N ILE A 120 -4.05 14.54 0.96
CA ILE A 120 -3.69 15.89 0.55
C ILE A 120 -3.43 16.79 1.76
N SER A 121 -4.25 16.65 2.82
CA SER A 121 -4.06 17.40 4.07
C SER A 121 -2.66 17.17 4.64
N PHE A 122 -2.21 15.92 4.74
CA PHE A 122 -0.85 15.60 5.18
C PHE A 122 0.20 16.12 4.19
N TYR A 123 0.06 15.88 2.88
CA TYR A 123 1.05 16.31 1.91
C TYR A 123 1.27 17.83 1.87
N ARG A 124 0.24 18.61 2.18
CA ARG A 124 0.36 20.07 2.38
C ARG A 124 1.24 20.43 3.57
N THR A 125 1.21 19.68 4.67
CA THR A 125 2.04 19.99 5.86
C THR A 125 3.53 19.76 5.60
N VAL A 126 3.87 18.78 4.76
CA VAL A 126 5.26 18.43 4.42
C VAL A 126 5.74 19.02 3.09
N GLY A 127 4.91 19.80 2.39
CA GLY A 127 5.27 20.45 1.13
C GLY A 127 5.47 19.49 -0.04
N ALA A 128 4.80 18.33 -0.05
CA ALA A 128 4.95 17.29 -1.05
C ALA A 128 4.14 17.60 -2.33
N THR A 129 4.58 18.63 -3.08
CA THR A 129 3.87 19.23 -4.23
C THR A 129 3.44 18.23 -5.30
N PHE A 130 4.28 17.25 -5.63
CA PHE A 130 3.93 16.18 -6.58
C PHE A 130 2.69 15.40 -6.14
N PHE A 131 2.64 14.98 -4.87
CA PHE A 131 1.52 14.18 -4.35
C PHE A 131 0.25 15.01 -4.17
N ILE A 132 0.37 16.29 -3.80
CA ILE A 132 -0.77 17.23 -3.76
C ILE A 132 -1.41 17.32 -5.14
N GLN A 133 -0.61 17.61 -6.18
CA GLN A 133 -1.12 17.75 -7.55
C GLN A 133 -1.76 16.46 -8.06
N ARG A 134 -1.15 15.30 -7.77
CA ARG A 134 -1.74 14.00 -8.13
C ARG A 134 -3.11 13.80 -7.47
N GLY A 135 -3.22 14.06 -6.17
CA GLY A 135 -4.48 13.91 -5.46
C GLY A 135 -5.57 14.86 -5.97
N GLU A 136 -5.23 16.12 -6.23
CA GLU A 136 -6.15 17.11 -6.79
C GLU A 136 -6.62 16.73 -8.21
N GLN A 137 -5.75 16.13 -9.03
CA GLN A 137 -6.13 15.59 -10.34
C GLN A 137 -7.11 14.41 -10.24
N LEU A 138 -6.92 13.51 -9.27
CA LEU A 138 -7.85 12.40 -9.02
C LEU A 138 -9.22 12.90 -8.55
N LEU A 139 -9.27 13.91 -7.67
CA LEU A 139 -10.51 14.57 -7.28
C LEU A 139 -11.22 15.21 -8.48
N ALA A 140 -10.48 15.94 -9.33
CA ALA A 140 -11.04 16.60 -10.49
C ALA A 140 -11.59 15.64 -11.55
N ARG A 141 -10.94 14.49 -11.75
CA ARG A 141 -11.39 13.46 -12.72
C ARG A 141 -12.62 12.70 -12.26
N SER A 142 -12.83 12.66 -10.96
CA SER A 142 -13.89 11.86 -10.40
C SER A 142 -15.21 12.68 -10.35
N ALA A 143 -15.15 14.02 -10.34
CA ALA A 143 -16.28 14.97 -10.47
C ALA A 143 -16.97 14.98 -11.84
#